data_AF-A0A930RYT1-F1
#
_entry.id   AF-A0A930RYT1-F1
#
_cell.length_a   1.000
_cell.length_b   1.000
_cell.length_c   1.000
_cell.angle_alpha   90.00
_cell.angle_beta   90.00
_cell.angle_gamma   90.00
#
_symmetry.space_group_name_H-M   'P 1'
#
loop_
_entity.id
_entity.type
_entity.pdbx_description
1 polymer ?
#
loop_
_entity_poly.entity_id
_entity_poly.type
_entity_poly.pdbx_seq_one_letter_code
_entity_poly.pdbx_strand_id
1 'polypeptide(L)'
;YLEQEKTLAKVVVEAPKVEEPKVETPKVAPSKKMTYQEKKEWETIEGTIQELEERLEFLQEEMSVHAQDFAKLQELQEELDKTEEAASVAYERWEYLAELAGN
;
A
#
# COMPACT_ATOMS: atom_id res chain seq x y z
N TYR A 1 38.39 9.60 -21.56
CA TYR A 1 38.37 10.59 -22.63
C TYR A 1 38.89 9.88 -23.87
N LEU A 2 38.05 9.81 -24.92
CA LEU A 2 38.37 9.78 -26.37
C LEU A 2 39.57 8.93 -26.84
N GLU A 3 39.39 7.87 -27.63
CA GLU A 3 39.33 7.83 -29.12
C GLU A 3 39.46 6.33 -29.52
N GLN A 4 39.12 5.76 -30.67
CA GLN A 4 38.83 6.20 -32.05
C GLN A 4 38.24 4.94 -32.76
N GLU A 5 37.07 5.04 -33.39
CA GLU A 5 36.85 5.11 -34.85
C GLU A 5 37.02 3.83 -35.69
N LYS A 6 36.03 3.67 -36.58
CA LYS A 6 36.02 2.93 -37.86
C LYS A 6 36.13 1.40 -37.75
N THR A 7 35.14 0.68 -38.27
CA THR A 7 35.02 0.53 -39.73
C THR A 7 33.58 0.52 -40.22
N LEU A 8 33.39 1.30 -41.29
CA LEU A 8 32.26 1.28 -42.19
C LEU A 8 32.15 -0.05 -42.95
N ALA A 9 30.89 -0.32 -43.33
CA ALA A 9 30.46 -0.92 -44.58
C ALA A 9 30.49 -2.46 -44.71
N LYS A 10 29.29 -3.04 -44.65
CA LYS A 10 28.69 -3.60 -45.86
C LYS A 10 27.16 -3.61 -45.78
N VAL A 11 26.55 -2.59 -46.37
CA VAL A 11 25.20 -2.64 -46.94
C VAL A 11 25.28 -3.52 -48.18
N VAL A 12 24.34 -4.46 -48.38
CA VAL A 12 23.77 -4.84 -49.69
C VAL A 12 22.49 -5.70 -49.41
N VAL A 13 21.28 -5.13 -49.59
CA VAL A 13 20.26 -5.44 -50.65
C VAL A 13 19.36 -6.66 -50.25
N GLU A 14 18.03 -6.74 -50.34
CA GLU A 14 16.93 -6.11 -51.10
C GLU A 14 15.58 -6.34 -50.36
N ALA A 15 14.53 -5.61 -50.74
CA ALA A 15 13.18 -5.55 -50.16
C ALA A 15 12.22 -6.69 -50.62
N PRO A 16 10.88 -6.56 -50.51
CA PRO A 16 10.00 -6.55 -49.33
C PRO A 16 8.92 -7.68 -49.39
N LYS A 17 8.31 -8.07 -48.26
CA LYS A 17 7.01 -8.77 -48.31
C LYS A 17 6.09 -8.32 -47.18
N VAL A 18 4.99 -7.72 -47.61
CA VAL A 18 3.81 -7.34 -46.83
C VAL A 18 3.13 -8.60 -46.30
N GLU A 19 2.85 -8.64 -44.99
CA GLU A 19 1.80 -9.48 -44.41
C GLU A 19 1.25 -8.81 -43.13
N GLU A 20 0.07 -8.22 -43.29
CA GLU A 20 -1.03 -7.99 -42.33
C GLU A 20 -0.77 -7.42 -40.91
N PRO A 21 -1.43 -6.30 -40.52
CA PRO A 21 -1.45 -5.87 -39.14
C PRO A 21 -2.40 -6.78 -38.36
N LYS A 22 -1.87 -7.81 -37.70
CA LYS A 22 -2.59 -8.47 -36.63
C LYS A 22 -2.72 -7.46 -35.50
N VAL A 23 -3.89 -6.83 -35.42
CA VAL A 23 -4.33 -6.01 -34.29
C VAL A 23 -4.27 -6.91 -33.05
N GLU A 24 -3.14 -6.88 -32.35
CA GLU A 24 -3.07 -7.32 -30.97
C GLU A 24 -3.93 -6.35 -30.17
N THR A 25 -5.14 -6.81 -29.86
CA THR A 25 -5.97 -6.23 -28.81
C THR A 25 -5.08 -5.97 -27.60
N PRO A 26 -5.02 -4.73 -27.07
CA PRO A 26 -4.26 -4.49 -25.85
C PRO A 26 -4.84 -5.42 -24.78
N LYS A 27 -3.99 -6.33 -24.32
CA LYS A 27 -4.29 -7.26 -23.23
C LYS A 27 -4.61 -6.36 -22.03
N VAL A 28 -5.91 -6.15 -21.78
CA VAL A 28 -6.40 -5.41 -20.61
C VAL A 28 -5.68 -6.04 -19.42
N ALA A 29 -4.79 -5.26 -18.79
CA ALA A 29 -4.10 -5.71 -17.61
C ALA A 29 -5.16 -6.23 -16.63
N PRO A 30 -5.04 -7.45 -16.09
CA PRO A 30 -6.04 -7.97 -15.18
C PRO A 30 -6.14 -6.98 -14.02
N SER A 31 -7.33 -6.40 -13.83
CA SER A 31 -7.62 -5.60 -12.65
C SER A 31 -7.24 -6.42 -11.43
N LYS A 32 -6.44 -5.81 -10.53
CA LYS A 32 -5.92 -6.51 -9.37
C LYS A 32 -7.09 -6.76 -8.41
N LYS A 33 -7.64 -7.97 -8.47
CA LYS A 33 -8.74 -8.39 -7.60
C LYS A 33 -8.17 -8.73 -6.23
N MET A 34 -8.89 -8.35 -5.17
CA MET A 34 -8.59 -8.79 -3.80
C MET A 34 -8.55 -10.32 -3.69
N THR A 35 -7.55 -10.81 -2.96
CA THR A 35 -7.43 -12.20 -2.50
C THR A 35 -8.47 -12.51 -1.42
N TYR A 36 -8.64 -13.79 -1.07
CA TYR A 36 -9.57 -14.20 -0.01
C TYR A 36 -9.22 -13.58 1.36
N GLN A 37 -7.92 -13.48 1.67
CA GLN A 37 -7.45 -12.88 2.91
C GLN A 37 -7.74 -11.38 2.96
N GLU A 38 -7.45 -10.66 1.87
CA GLU A 38 -7.72 -9.23 1.75
C GLU A 38 -9.21 -8.90 1.84
N LYS A 39 -10.09 -9.75 1.29
CA LYS A 39 -11.54 -9.58 1.44
C LYS A 39 -11.99 -9.72 2.89
N LYS A 40 -11.47 -10.74 3.59
CA LYS A 40 -11.78 -10.91 5.01
C LYS A 40 -11.26 -9.73 5.83
N GLU A 41 -10.05 -9.27 5.52
CA GLU A 41 -9.46 -8.10 6.17
C GLU A 41 -10.31 -6.85 5.93
N TRP A 42 -10.75 -6.62 4.70
CA TRP A 42 -11.66 -5.52 4.34
C TRP A 42 -12.96 -5.53 5.15
N GLU A 43 -13.55 -6.69 5.39
CA GLU A 43 -14.77 -6.82 6.21
C GLU A 43 -14.54 -6.50 7.70
N THR A 44 -13.30 -6.59 8.18
CA THR A 44 -12.96 -6.44 9.61
C THR A 44 -12.22 -5.16 9.95
N ILE A 45 -11.50 -4.58 8.99
CA ILE A 45 -10.53 -3.50 9.24
C ILE A 45 -11.21 -2.21 9.71
N GLU A 46 -12.42 -1.91 9.21
CA GLU A 46 -13.21 -0.77 9.68
C GLU A 46 -13.57 -0.91 11.17
N GLY A 47 -13.94 -2.13 11.59
CA GLY A 47 -14.18 -2.43 13.01
C GLY A 47 -12.91 -2.34 13.84
N THR A 48 -11.77 -2.84 13.32
CA THR A 48 -10.48 -2.72 13.99
C THR A 48 -10.05 -1.27 14.18
N ILE A 49 -10.26 -0.41 13.17
CA ILE A 49 -9.99 1.03 13.28
C ILE A 49 -10.85 1.64 14.39
N GLN A 50 -12.16 1.36 14.39
CA GLN A 50 -13.06 1.86 15.43
C GLN A 50 -12.63 1.41 16.84
N GLU A 51 -12.28 0.13 17.02
CA GLU A 51 -11.78 -0.39 18.29
C GLU A 51 -10.48 0.29 18.74
N LEU A 52 -9.58 0.61 17.81
CA LEU A 52 -8.34 1.33 18.09
C LEU A 52 -8.61 2.78 18.50
N GLU A 53 -9.56 3.46 17.85
CA GLU A 53 -9.98 4.82 18.21
C GLU A 53 -10.65 4.87 19.59
N GLU A 54 -11.56 3.93 19.88
CA GLU A 54 -12.18 3.79 21.21
C GLU A 54 -11.11 3.49 22.28
N ARG A 55 -10.10 2.67 21.96
CA ARG A 55 -8.97 2.39 22.85
C ARG A 55 -8.16 3.66 23.13
N LEU A 56 -7.93 4.51 22.13
CA LEU A 56 -7.21 5.77 22.30
C LEU A 56 -7.95 6.71 23.25
N GLU A 57 -9.26 6.88 23.07
CA GLU A 57 -10.08 7.69 23.97
C GLU A 57 -10.02 7.16 25.41
N PHE A 58 -10.18 5.84 25.58
CA PHE A 58 -10.09 5.18 26.87
C PHE A 58 -8.72 5.41 27.55
N LEU A 59 -7.62 5.29 26.80
CA LEU A 59 -6.28 5.51 27.34
C LEU A 59 -6.08 6.97 27.81
N GLN A 60 -6.61 7.95 27.07
CA GLN A 60 -6.56 9.36 27.47
C GLN A 60 -7.37 9.65 28.74
N GLU A 61 -8.53 9.00 28.89
CA GLU A 61 -9.32 9.07 30.12
C GLU A 61 -8.58 8.44 31.30
N GLU A 62 -8.00 7.25 31.12
CA GLU A 62 -7.22 6.56 32.15
C GLU A 62 -6.00 7.38 32.58
N MET A 63 -5.31 8.05 31.65
CA MET A 63 -4.21 8.97 31.98
C MET A 63 -4.70 10.12 32.87
N SER A 64 -5.90 10.64 32.61
CA SER A 64 -6.51 11.71 33.42
C SER A 64 -6.86 11.22 34.84
N VAL A 65 -7.36 9.98 34.96
CA VAL A 65 -7.66 9.32 36.24
C VAL A 65 -6.38 9.07 37.04
N HIS A 66 -5.31 8.64 36.36
CA HIS A 66 -4.02 8.29 36.96
C HIS A 66 -2.99 9.44 36.95
N ALA A 67 -3.43 10.69 36.84
CA ALA A 67 -2.55 11.86 36.67
C ALA A 67 -1.48 12.07 37.76
N GLN A 68 -1.59 11.40 38.92
CA GLN A 68 -0.61 11.47 40.02
C GLN A 68 0.35 10.26 40.08
N ASP A 69 0.12 9.21 39.28
CA ASP A 69 0.98 8.03 39.23
C ASP A 69 1.87 8.08 37.99
N PHE A 70 3.08 8.59 38.18
CA PHE A 70 4.06 8.77 37.08
C PHE A 70 4.47 7.46 36.41
N ALA A 71 4.55 6.36 37.16
CA ALA A 71 4.91 5.07 36.58
C ALA A 71 3.78 4.57 35.67
N LYS A 72 2.53 4.68 36.15
CA LYS A 72 1.35 4.32 35.36
C LYS A 72 1.17 5.22 34.14
N LEU A 73 1.44 6.53 34.27
CA LEU A 73 1.40 7.46 33.15
C LEU A 73 2.40 7.12 32.06
N GLN A 74 3.62 6.69 32.40
CA GLN A 74 4.58 6.23 31.39
C GLN A 74 4.07 5.00 30.64
N GLU A 75 3.52 4.01 31.35
CA GLU A 75 2.94 2.82 30.71
C GLU A 75 1.78 3.19 29.78
N LEU A 76 0.86 4.05 30.25
CA LEU A 76 -0.29 4.50 29.47
C LEU A 76 0.13 5.32 28.24
N GLN A 77 1.16 6.16 28.37
CA GLN A 77 1.71 6.91 27.24
C GLN A 77 2.30 5.97 26.19
N GLU A 78 3.09 4.98 26.60
CA GLU A 78 3.63 3.98 25.67
C GLU A 78 2.54 3.17 24.97
N GLU A 79 1.44 2.88 25.67
CA GLU A 79 0.31 2.18 25.07
C GLU A 79 -0.47 3.08 24.10
N LEU A 80 -0.64 4.36 24.45
CA LEU A 80 -1.27 5.36 23.59
C LEU A 80 -0.48 5.50 22.28
N ASP A 81 0.83 5.71 22.34
CA ASP A 81 1.69 5.85 21.17
C ASP A 81 1.61 4.61 20.25
N LYS A 82 1.61 3.40 20.82
CA LYS A 82 1.46 2.14 20.06
C LYS A 82 0.08 2.01 19.43
N THR A 83 -0.96 2.45 20.13
CA THR A 83 -2.34 2.38 19.63
C THR A 83 -2.54 3.40 18.50
N GLU A 84 -1.94 4.60 18.60
CA GLU A 84 -1.94 5.60 17.53
C GLU A 84 -1.22 5.10 16.29
N GLU A 85 -0.04 4.48 16.45
CA GLU A 85 0.70 3.87 15.34
C GLU A 85 -0.13 2.74 14.70
N ALA A 86 -0.74 1.87 15.49
CA ALA A 86 -1.59 0.79 15.00
C ALA A 86 -2.81 1.32 14.23
N ALA A 87 -3.45 2.39 14.71
CA ALA A 87 -4.57 3.04 14.04
C ALA A 87 -4.14 3.60 12.68
N SER A 88 -3.00 4.30 12.63
CA SER A 88 -2.44 4.83 11.37
C SER A 88 -2.15 3.72 10.37
N VAL A 89 -1.51 2.63 10.81
CA VAL A 89 -1.22 1.48 9.94
C VAL A 89 -2.52 0.81 9.45
N ALA A 90 -3.54 0.71 10.30
CA ALA A 90 -4.84 0.18 9.91
C ALA A 90 -5.52 1.06 8.86
N TYR A 91 -5.44 2.39 8.99
CA TYR A 91 -5.93 3.33 7.98
C TYR A 91 -5.18 3.20 6.65
N GLU A 92 -3.84 3.19 6.65
CA GLU A 92 -3.03 2.96 5.44
C GLU A 92 -3.38 1.64 4.77
N ARG A 93 -3.63 0.60 5.58
CA ARG A 93 -4.03 -0.70 5.08
C ARG A 93 -5.45 -0.70 4.52
N TRP A 94 -6.38 0.03 5.13
CA TRP A 94 -7.73 0.23 4.59
C TRP A 94 -7.67 0.95 3.24
N GLU A 95 -6.85 2.00 3.10
CA GLU A 95 -6.66 2.70 1.81
C GLU A 95 -6.16 1.74 0.72
N TYR A 96 -5.15 0.91 1.03
CA TYR A 96 -4.67 -0.12 0.11
C TYR A 96 -5.77 -1.09 -0.32
N LEU A 97 -6.59 -1.55 0.62
CA LEU A 97 -7.68 -2.46 0.33
C LEU A 97 -8.79 -1.76 -0.48
N ALA A 98 -9.04 -0.48 -0.24
CA ALA A 98 -10.00 0.32 -1.01
C ALA A 98 -9.56 0.46 -2.48
N GLU A 99 -8.27 0.69 -2.75
CA GLU A 99 -7.72 0.70 -4.12
C GLU A 99 -7.93 -0.65 -4.84
N LEU A 100 -7.75 -1.77 -4.13
CA LEU A 100 -7.99 -3.12 -4.67
C LEU A 100 -9.47 -3.45 -4.85
N ALA A 101 -10.34 -2.88 -4.02
CA ALA A 101 -11.79 -3.01 -4.13
C ALA A 101 -12.33 -2.28 -5.38
N GLY A 102 -11.52 -1.40 -5.98
CA GLY A 102 -11.86 -0.69 -7.21
C GLY A 102 -12.58 0.63 -6.96
N ASN A 103 -12.17 1.35 -5.91
CA ASN A 103 -12.52 2.76 -5.76
C ASN A 103 -12.13 3.59 -7.00
#